data_AF-A0AB33D206-F1
#
_entry.id   AF-A0AB33D206-F1
#
_cell.length_a   1.000
_cell.length_b   1.000
_cell.length_c   1.000
_cell.angle_alpha   90.00
_cell.angle_beta   90.00
_cell.angle_gamma   90.00
#
_symmetry.space_group_name_H-M   'P 1'
#
loop_
_entity.id
_entity.type
_entity.pdbx_description
1 polymer ?
#
loop_
_entity_poly.entity_id
_entity_poly.type
_entity_poly.pdbx_seq_one_letter_code
_entity_poly.pdbx_strand_id
1 'polypeptide(L)'
;MNEPYEGMGFAVYSYNLMADVYNDGRAERKNLEQIASDIDASYPWDERYGWRYKEWLRARREFFEEHGLPGLQPRRSLKLGNELSVYR
;
A
#
# COMPACT_ATOMS: atom_id res chain seq x y z
N MET A 1 15.54 16.98 -14.02
CA MET A 1 14.52 17.00 -12.95
C MET A 1 14.82 15.79 -12.10
N ASN A 2 15.16 15.99 -10.83
CA ASN A 2 15.31 14.87 -9.92
C ASN A 2 13.90 14.46 -9.50
N GLU A 3 13.52 13.21 -9.75
CA GLU A 3 12.20 12.74 -9.34
C GLU A 3 12.11 12.73 -7.80
N PRO A 4 10.93 12.99 -7.21
CA PRO A 4 10.78 13.28 -5.77
C PRO A 4 11.19 12.13 -4.83
N TYR A 5 11.50 10.95 -5.37
CA TYR A 5 11.99 9.77 -4.65
C TYR A 5 13.52 9.57 -4.74
N GLU A 6 14.24 10.39 -5.52
CA GLU A 6 15.70 10.34 -5.59
C GLU A 6 16.32 10.66 -4.22
N GLY A 7 17.07 9.71 -3.66
CA GLY A 7 17.72 9.84 -2.35
C GLY A 7 16.95 9.24 -1.16
N MET A 8 15.64 9.01 -1.27
CA MET A 8 14.82 8.39 -0.20
C MET A 8 14.34 6.96 -0.52
N GLY A 9 14.24 6.60 -1.80
CA GLY A 9 13.75 5.29 -2.24
C GLY A 9 12.22 5.20 -2.27
N PHE A 10 11.71 4.27 -3.10
CA PHE A 10 10.29 4.18 -3.43
C PHE A 10 9.39 3.86 -2.22
N ALA A 11 9.83 3.02 -1.29
CA ALA A 11 9.03 2.66 -0.12
C ALA A 11 8.83 3.84 0.84
N VAL A 12 9.90 4.59 1.13
CA VAL A 12 9.83 5.77 2.01
C VAL A 12 8.93 6.84 1.39
N TYR A 13 9.11 7.10 0.08
CA TYR A 13 8.23 8.03 -0.63
C TYR A 13 6.76 7.58 -0.58
N SER A 14 6.49 6.29 -0.84
CA SER A 14 5.14 5.74 -0.79
C SER A 14 4.50 5.90 0.58
N TYR A 15 5.23 5.59 1.66
CA TYR A 15 4.72 5.70 3.02
C TYR A 15 4.38 7.16 3.38
N ASN A 16 5.26 8.11 3.02
CA ASN A 16 5.01 9.54 3.26
C ASN A 16 3.76 10.02 2.51
N LEU A 17 3.61 9.64 1.24
CA LEU A 17 2.41 9.98 0.45
C LEU A 17 1.13 9.41 1.08
N MET A 18 1.18 8.19 1.62
CA MET A 18 0.04 7.59 2.34
C MET A 18 -0.29 8.36 3.62
N ALA A 19 0.72 8.81 4.36
CA ALA A 19 0.54 9.62 5.55
C ALA A 19 -0.13 10.97 5.22
N ASP A 20 0.29 11.63 4.14
CA ASP A 20 -0.31 12.89 3.69
C ASP A 20 -1.79 12.69 3.33
N VAL A 21 -2.10 11.71 2.48
CA VAL A 21 -3.49 11.39 2.07
C VAL A 21 -4.35 10.98 3.28
N TYR A 22 -3.79 10.23 4.22
CA TYR A 22 -4.49 9.86 5.45
C TYR A 22 -4.82 11.10 6.28
N ASN A 23 -3.85 11.97 6.53
CA ASN A 23 -4.05 13.19 7.32
C ASN A 23 -5.10 14.11 6.70
N ASP A 24 -5.05 14.31 5.39
CA ASP A 24 -6.04 15.09 4.65
C ASP A 24 -7.43 14.47 4.78
N GLY A 25 -7.55 13.15 4.58
CA GLY A 25 -8.83 12.46 4.73
C GLY A 25 -9.38 12.49 6.16
N ARG A 26 -8.52 12.43 7.17
CA ARG A 26 -8.92 12.61 8.58
C ARG A 26 -9.38 14.04 8.86
N ALA A 27 -8.70 15.05 8.32
CA ALA A 27 -9.09 16.45 8.43
C ALA A 27 -10.45 16.72 7.77
N GLU A 28 -10.72 16.06 6.65
CA GLU A 28 -12.00 16.08 5.93
C GLU A 28 -13.09 15.20 6.59
N ARG A 29 -12.78 14.50 7.69
CA ARG A 29 -13.68 13.57 8.40
C ARG A 29 -14.20 12.41 7.54
N LYS A 30 -13.40 11.98 6.56
CA LYS A 30 -13.68 10.75 5.79
C LYS A 30 -13.62 9.52 6.69
N ASN A 31 -14.38 8.49 6.32
CA ASN A 31 -14.27 7.18 6.97
C ASN A 31 -13.03 6.41 6.46
N LEU A 32 -12.69 5.30 7.13
CA LEU A 32 -11.47 4.55 6.83
C LEU A 32 -11.53 3.88 5.45
N GLU A 33 -12.72 3.48 4.99
CA GLU A 33 -12.93 2.91 3.66
C GLU A 33 -12.63 3.94 2.55
N GLN A 34 -13.10 5.18 2.71
CA GLN A 34 -12.82 6.29 1.80
C GLN A 34 -11.33 6.62 1.79
N ILE A 35 -10.70 6.72 2.96
CA ILE A 35 -9.26 7.00 3.05
C ILE A 35 -8.43 5.89 2.39
N ALA A 36 -8.79 4.62 2.61
CA ALA A 36 -8.13 3.49 1.96
C ALA A 36 -8.26 3.56 0.42
N SER A 37 -9.45 3.91 -0.08
CA SER A 37 -9.69 4.11 -1.51
C SER A 37 -8.87 5.28 -2.07
N ASP A 38 -8.79 6.40 -1.35
CA ASP A 38 -8.04 7.58 -1.76
C ASP A 38 -6.54 7.28 -1.81
N ILE A 39 -6.01 6.51 -0.84
CA ILE A 39 -4.63 6.02 -0.87
C ILE A 39 -4.40 5.13 -2.10
N ASP A 40 -5.30 4.19 -2.40
CA ASP A 40 -5.13 3.32 -3.58
C ASP A 40 -5.13 4.12 -4.90
N ALA A 41 -5.90 5.20 -4.96
CA ALA A 41 -5.98 6.12 -6.07
C ALA A 41 -4.75 7.04 -6.19
N SER A 42 -4.05 7.33 -5.09
CA SER A 42 -2.89 8.23 -5.07
C SER A 42 -1.58 7.62 -5.56
N TYR A 43 -1.60 6.37 -6.04
CA TYR A 43 -0.42 5.70 -6.60
C TYR A 43 0.27 6.61 -7.65
N PRO A 44 1.53 7.01 -7.44
CA PRO A 44 2.13 8.15 -8.14
C PRO A 44 2.73 7.80 -9.50
N TRP A 45 2.74 6.53 -9.89
CA TRP A 45 3.34 6.06 -11.14
C TRP A 45 2.27 5.52 -12.09
N ASP A 46 2.52 5.57 -13.39
CA ASP A 46 1.51 5.17 -14.39
C ASP A 46 1.16 3.68 -14.29
N GLU A 47 2.19 2.84 -14.14
CA GLU A 47 2.07 1.40 -14.26
C GLU A 47 2.08 0.71 -12.91
N ARG A 48 1.03 -0.07 -12.62
CA ARG A 48 0.89 -0.90 -11.41
C ARG A 48 1.58 -2.26 -11.57
N TYR A 49 2.85 -2.23 -11.97
CA TYR A 49 3.71 -3.41 -11.99
C TYR A 49 5.18 -3.04 -11.73
N GLY A 50 6.02 -4.07 -11.62
CA GLY A 50 7.46 -3.90 -11.45
C GLY A 50 7.87 -3.49 -10.03
N TRP A 51 9.09 -2.97 -9.90
CA TRP A 51 9.71 -2.73 -8.60
C TRP A 51 9.03 -1.60 -7.80
N ARG A 52 8.68 -0.49 -8.46
CA ARG A 52 7.95 0.64 -7.85
C ARG A 52 6.64 0.19 -7.21
N TYR A 53 5.87 -0.60 -7.94
CA TYR A 53 4.61 -1.14 -7.45
C TYR A 53 4.80 -2.12 -6.28
N LYS A 54 5.87 -2.93 -6.29
CA LYS A 54 6.19 -3.82 -5.16
C LYS A 54 6.50 -3.04 -3.88
N GLU A 55 7.32 -2.00 -3.97
CA GLU A 55 7.63 -1.14 -2.82
C GLU A 55 6.41 -0.37 -2.33
N TRP A 56 5.55 0.09 -3.25
CA TRP A 56 4.24 0.65 -2.90
C TRP A 56 3.38 -0.33 -2.10
N LEU A 57 3.19 -1.56 -2.59
CA LEU A 57 2.40 -2.58 -1.90
C LEU A 57 2.97 -2.94 -0.53
N ARG A 58 4.30 -2.91 -0.39
CA ARG A 58 4.99 -3.12 0.88
C ARG A 58 4.66 -2.00 1.88
N ALA A 59 4.85 -0.74 1.49
CA ALA A 59 4.53 0.42 2.32
C ALA A 59 3.02 0.46 2.66
N ARG A 60 2.15 0.19 1.68
CA ARG A 60 0.70 0.13 1.86
C ARG A 60 0.30 -0.88 2.93
N ARG A 61 0.89 -2.08 2.88
CA ARG A 61 0.59 -3.11 3.88
C ARG A 61 0.96 -2.64 5.29
N GLU A 62 2.17 -2.12 5.46
CA GLU A 62 2.65 -1.62 6.75
C GLU A 62 1.76 -0.48 7.27
N PHE A 63 1.48 0.50 6.42
CA PHE A 63 0.65 1.66 6.76
C PHE A 63 -0.80 1.26 7.11
N PHE A 64 -1.41 0.35 6.34
CA PHE A 64 -2.77 -0.11 6.59
C PHE A 64 -2.87 -0.96 7.86
N GLU A 65 -1.89 -1.82 8.14
CA GLU A 65 -1.80 -2.60 9.37
C GLU A 65 -1.69 -1.65 10.60
N GLU A 66 -0.88 -0.59 10.50
CA GLU A 66 -0.67 0.39 11.58
C GLU A 66 -1.91 1.26 11.86
N HIS A 67 -2.62 1.72 10.82
CA HIS A 67 -3.74 2.66 10.94
C HIS A 67 -5.12 1.97 10.96
N GLY A 68 -5.17 0.64 10.91
CA GLY A 68 -6.41 -0.13 10.90
C GLY A 68 -7.25 0.08 9.63
N LEU A 69 -6.60 0.35 8.49
CA LEU A 69 -7.29 0.56 7.22
C LEU A 69 -7.76 -0.76 6.59
N PRO A 70 -8.96 -0.81 6.01
CA PRO A 70 -9.48 -2.01 5.35
C PRO A 70 -8.80 -2.26 3.99
N GLY A 71 -8.98 -3.47 3.42
CA GLY A 71 -8.52 -3.78 2.06
C GLY A 71 -7.15 -4.45 1.97
N LEU A 72 -6.63 -5.01 3.07
CA LEU A 72 -5.49 -5.92 3.04
C LEU A 72 -5.93 -7.36 2.81
N GLN A 73 -5.27 -8.02 1.86
CA GLN A 73 -5.40 -9.47 1.71
C GLN A 73 -4.61 -10.20 2.80
N PRO A 74 -5.16 -11.29 3.37
CA PRO A 74 -4.43 -12.15 4.30
C PRO A 74 -3.10 -12.61 3.68
N ARG A 75 -2.04 -12.66 4.51
CA ARG A 75 -0.77 -13.24 4.05
C ARG A 75 -1.01 -14.72 3.75
N ARG A 76 -0.81 -15.12 2.48
CA ARG A 76 -0.76 -16.54 2.13
C ARG A 76 0.53 -17.11 2.72
N SER A 77 0.39 -18.03 3.66
CA SER A 77 1.53 -18.76 4.19
C SER A 77 2.14 -19.61 3.08
N LEU A 78 3.45 -19.45 2.84
CA LEU A 78 4.19 -20.32 1.93
C LEU A 78 4.18 -21.79 2.41
N LYS A 79 3.94 -22.04 3.70
CA LYS A 79 3.85 -23.40 4.26
C LYS A 79 2.56 -24.12 3.83
N LEU A 80 1.45 -23.41 3.68
CA LEU A 80 0.15 -23.99 3.34
C LEU A 80 -0.03 -24.24 1.82
N GLY A 81 0.81 -23.64 0.98
CA GLY A 81 0.75 -23.80 -0.48
C GLY A 81 1.05 -25.21 -0.98
N ASN A 82 1.80 -26.01 -0.21
CA ASN A 82 2.13 -27.40 -0.55
C ASN A 82 1.03 -28.41 -0.17
N GLU A 83 0.15 -28.08 0.77
CA GLU A 83 -0.85 -29.03 1.29
C GLU A 83 -2.16 -29.04 0.48
N LEU A 84 -2.50 -27.91 -0.16
CA LEU A 84 -3.72 -27.78 -0.97
C LEU A 84 -3.57 -28.30 -2.42
N SER A 85 -2.37 -28.73 -2.83
CA SER A 85 -2.14 -29.31 -4.16
C SER A 85 -2.52 -30.80 -4.27
N VAL A 86 -2.88 -31.45 -3.16
CA VAL A 86 -3.10 -32.92 -3.09
C VAL A 86 -4.57 -33.31 -3.25
N TYR A 87 -5.51 -32.36 -3.22
CA TYR A 87 -6.93 -32.64 -3.43
C TYR A 87 -7.44 -31.94 -4.69
N ARG A 88 -7.40 -32.68 -5.81
CA ARG A 88 -8.09 -32.34 -7.06
C ARG A 88 -8.84 -33.54 -7.57
#